data_AF-A0A432QSQ1-F1
#
_entry.id   AF-A0A432QSQ1-F1
#
_cell.length_a   1.000
_cell.length_b   1.000
_cell.length_c   1.000
_cell.angle_alpha   90.00
_cell.angle_beta   90.00
_cell.angle_gamma   90.00
#
_symmetry.space_group_name_H-M   'P 1'
#
loop_
_entity.id
_entity.type
_entity.pdbx_description
1 polymer ?
#
loop_
_entity_poly.entity_id
_entity_poly.type
_entity_poly.pdbx_seq_one_letter_code
_entity_poly.pdbx_strand_id
1 'polypeptide(L)' 'MSAHEYDESKIKTLSSLEHIRKRPGMYIGRLGNGSHPDDGIYILIKEVIDNAVDEYIMGYGKQVDISITEDGRCRVR' A
#
# COMPACT_ATOMS: atom_id res chain seq x y z
N MET A 1 -27.60 26.46 22.95
CA MET A 1 -26.79 25.63 22.02
C MET A 1 -25.35 25.78 22.48
N SER A 2 -24.69 24.72 22.96
CA SER A 2 -23.27 24.85 23.34
C SER A 2 -22.47 25.15 22.08
N ALA A 3 -21.67 26.22 22.11
CA ALA A 3 -20.72 26.48 21.05
C ALA A 3 -19.83 25.25 20.88
N HIS A 4 -19.70 24.75 19.65
CA HIS A 4 -18.80 23.64 19.37
C HIS A 4 -17.37 24.15 19.59
N GLU A 5 -16.77 23.83 20.73
CA GLU A 5 -15.43 24.27 21.07
C GLU A 5 -14.42 23.58 20.15
N TYR A 6 -13.92 24.36 19.19
CA TYR A 6 -12.85 23.96 18.29
C TYR A 6 -11.55 24.59 18.77
N ASP A 7 -10.85 23.86 19.62
CA ASP A 7 -9.55 24.21 20.19
C ASP A 7 -8.42 23.40 19.53
N GLU A 8 -7.19 23.69 19.93
CA GLU A 8 -5.99 23.02 19.42
C GLU A 8 -6.00 21.49 19.61
N SER A 9 -6.71 20.99 20.63
CA SER A 9 -6.82 19.55 20.91
C SER A 9 -7.55 18.78 19.79
N LYS A 10 -8.29 19.49 18.92
CA LYS A 10 -9.00 18.90 17.78
C LYS A 10 -8.09 18.71 16.56
N ILE A 11 -6.92 19.34 16.52
CA ILE A 11 -5.91 19.11 15.49
C ILE A 11 -5.08 17.89 15.88
N LYS A 12 -5.01 16.90 14.98
CA LYS A 12 -4.22 15.69 15.19
C LYS A 12 -3.16 15.55 14.11
N THR A 13 -1.91 15.51 14.53
CA THR A 13 -0.80 15.07 13.70
C THR A 13 -0.69 13.56 13.82
N LEU A 14 -0.72 12.86 12.69
CA LEU A 14 -0.53 11.42 12.62
C LEU A 14 0.91 11.14 12.19
N SER A 15 1.49 10.05 12.72
CA SER A 15 2.77 9.58 12.21
C SER A 15 2.67 9.12 10.76
N SER A 16 3.83 8.89 10.13
CA SER A 16 3.91 8.49 8.72
C SER A 16 3.11 7.20 8.42
N LEU A 17 3.15 6.20 9.29
CA LEU A 17 2.41 4.95 9.04
C LEU A 17 0.93 5.07 9.40
N GLU A 18 0.61 5.85 10.42
CA GLU A 18 -0.78 6.01 10.87
C GLU A 18 -1.63 6.71 9.82
N HIS A 19 -1.12 7.75 9.17
CA HIS A 19 -1.92 8.44 8.16
C HIS A 19 -2.16 7.57 6.91
N ILE A 20 -1.16 6.77 6.49
CA ILE A 20 -1.30 5.80 5.39
C ILE A 20 -2.38 4.77 5.74
N ARG A 21 -2.31 4.17 6.93
CA ARG A 21 -3.31 3.19 7.38
C ARG A 21 -4.69 3.80 7.60
N LYS A 22 -4.77 5.06 8.00
CA LYS A 22 -6.06 5.76 8.22
C LYS A 22 -6.73 6.12 6.89
N ARG A 23 -5.95 6.42 5.85
CA ARG A 23 -6.44 6.81 4.52
C ARG A 23 -5.76 5.98 3.43
N PRO A 24 -5.90 4.65 3.43
CA PRO A 24 -5.17 3.78 2.53
C PRO A 24 -5.53 4.05 1.06
N GLY A 25 -6.77 4.46 0.79
CA GLY A 25 -7.18 4.72 -0.58
C GLY A 25 -6.50 5.91 -1.26
N MET A 26 -5.86 6.80 -0.49
CA MET A 26 -5.00 7.84 -1.06
C MET A 26 -3.69 7.26 -1.63
N TYR A 27 -3.27 6.08 -1.17
CA TYR A 27 -2.02 5.43 -1.55
C TYR A 27 -2.23 4.27 -2.52
N ILE A 28 -3.24 3.45 -2.27
CA ILE A 28 -3.49 2.22 -3.05
C ILE A 28 -4.83 2.23 -3.79
N GLY A 29 -5.52 3.38 -3.81
CA GLY A 29 -6.79 3.53 -4.51
C GLY A 29 -7.94 2.78 -3.84
N ARG A 30 -8.64 1.94 -4.59
CA ARG A 30 -9.83 1.24 -4.10
C ARG A 30 -9.43 0.15 -3.12
N LEU A 31 -10.06 0.11 -1.94
CA LEU A 31 -9.95 -1.07 -1.08
C LEU A 31 -10.83 -2.20 -1.63
N GLY A 32 -10.37 -3.43 -1.47
CA GLY A 32 -11.13 -4.60 -1.88
C GLY A 32 -10.40 -5.88 -1.52
N ASN A 33 -10.96 -7.00 -1.96
CA ASN A 33 -10.48 -8.34 -1.64
C ASN A 33 -9.81 -9.03 -2.86
N GLY A 34 -9.59 -8.29 -3.94
CA GLY A 34 -9.03 -8.84 -5.19
C GLY A 34 -10.10 -9.42 -6.12
N SER A 35 -11.39 -9.21 -5.85
CA SER A 35 -12.44 -9.61 -6.78
C SER A 35 -12.58 -8.64 -7.96
N HIS A 36 -12.01 -7.43 -7.85
CA HIS A 36 -12.02 -6.42 -8.90
C HIS A 36 -10.59 -6.04 -9.30
N PRO A 37 -10.28 -5.89 -10.60
CA PRO A 37 -8.92 -5.57 -11.06
C PRO A 37 -8.36 -4.26 -10.51
N ASP A 38 -9.24 -3.30 -10.20
CA ASP A 38 -8.85 -2.01 -9.60
C ASP A 38 -8.63 -2.07 -8.08
N ASP A 39 -8.78 -3.23 -7.44
CA ASP A 39 -8.55 -3.36 -5.99
C ASP A 39 -7.06 -3.14 -5.65
N GLY A 40 -6.82 -2.36 -4.60
CA GLY A 40 -5.49 -1.90 -4.18
C GLY A 40 -4.53 -3.01 -3.74
N ILE A 41 -5.02 -4.24 -3.53
CA ILE A 41 -4.16 -5.41 -3.33
C ILE A 41 -3.21 -5.62 -4.52
N TYR A 42 -3.67 -5.32 -5.75
CA TYR A 42 -2.84 -5.43 -6.94
C TYR A 42 -1.81 -4.30 -7.02
N ILE A 43 -2.14 -3.10 -6.51
CA ILE A 43 -1.15 -2.02 -6.39
C ILE A 43 -0.06 -2.43 -5.40
N LEU A 44 -0.42 -2.95 -4.22
CA LEU A 44 0.56 -3.41 -3.23
C LEU A 44 1.54 -4.45 -3.81
N ILE A 45 1.04 -5.40 -4.61
CA ILE A 45 1.89 -6.39 -5.26
C ILE A 45 2.77 -5.76 -6.34
N LYS A 46 2.21 -4.87 -7.18
CA LYS A 46 2.96 -4.16 -8.23
C LYS A 46 4.12 -3.36 -7.66
N GLU A 47 3.91 -2.59 -6.59
CA GLU A 47 4.99 -1.80 -5.98
C GLU A 47 6.21 -2.65 -5.56
N VAL A 48 5.99 -3.88 -5.09
CA VAL A 48 7.10 -4.79 -4.74
C VAL A 48 7.77 -5.35 -5.99
N ILE A 49 7.00 -5.67 -7.02
CA ILE A 49 7.53 -6.15 -8.30
C ILE A 49 8.33 -5.05 -9.01
N ASP A 50 7.81 -3.83 -9.03
CA ASP A 50 8.41 -2.69 -9.72
C ASP A 50 9.77 -2.37 -9.09
N ASN A 51 9.89 -2.37 -7.76
CA ASN A 51 11.18 -2.23 -7.09
C ASN A 51 12.18 -3.34 -7.48
N ALA A 52 11.71 -4.59 -7.63
CA ALA A 52 12.59 -5.70 -8.06
C ALA A 52 13.01 -5.56 -9.54
N VAL A 53 12.12 -5.06 -10.39
CA VAL A 53 12.40 -4.75 -11.80
C VAL A 53 13.39 -3.59 -11.92
N ASP A 54 13.27 -2.56 -11.08
CA ASP A 54 14.21 -1.44 -11.05
C ASP A 54 15.65 -1.91 -10.76
N GLU A 55 15.83 -2.78 -9.77
CA GLU A 55 17.13 -3.38 -9.47
C GLU A 55 17.67 -4.21 -10.65
N TYR A 56 16.82 -5.01 -11.29
CA TYR A 56 17.19 -5.76 -12.50
C TYR A 56 17.63 -4.84 -13.65
N ILE A 57 16.91 -3.75 -13.89
CA ILE A 57 17.23 -2.73 -14.91
C ILE A 57 18.58 -2.06 -14.60
N MET A 58 18.89 -1.84 -13.31
CA MET A 58 20.18 -1.32 -12.86
C MET A 58 21.32 -2.35 -12.92
N GLY A 59 21.05 -3.59 -13.32
CA GLY A 59 22.02 -4.67 -13.44
C GLY A 59 22.24 -5.47 -12.15
N TYR A 60 21.45 -5.20 -11.11
CA TYR A 60 21.46 -5.93 -9.84
C TYR A 60 20.39 -7.01 -9.84
N GLY A 61 20.78 -8.21 -10.27
CA GLY A 61 19.88 -9.36 -10.41
C GLY A 61 19.85 -9.86 -11.84
N LYS A 62 19.31 -11.07 -12.03
CA LYS A 62 19.25 -11.73 -13.35
C LYS A 62 17.89 -12.34 -13.66
N GLN A 63 17.03 -12.42 -12.65
CA GLN A 63 15.72 -13.03 -12.71
C GLN A 63 14.90 -12.48 -11.54
N VAL A 64 13.62 -12.22 -11.79
CA VAL A 64 12.64 -11.88 -10.76
C VAL A 64 11.64 -13.02 -10.70
N ASP A 65 11.55 -13.68 -9.55
CA ASP A 65 10.67 -14.82 -9.32
C ASP A 65 9.46 -14.39 -8.49
N ILE A 66 8.26 -14.59 -9.05
CA ILE A 66 7.00 -14.28 -8.38
C ILE A 66 6.28 -15.59 -8.07
N SER A 67 5.88 -15.77 -6.82
CA SER A 67 5.13 -16.94 -6.37
C SER A 67 3.99 -16.54 -5.44
N ILE A 68 2.88 -17.26 -5.55
CA ILE A 68 1.72 -17.11 -4.66
C ILE A 68 1.47 -18.47 -4.02
N THR A 69 1.45 -18.51 -2.69
CA THR A 69 1.17 -19.73 -1.93
C THR A 69 -0.34 -19.93 -1.77
N GLU A 70 -0.76 -21.15 -1.43
CA GLU A 70 -2.18 -21.52 -1.29
C GLU A 70 -2.94 -20.68 -0.25
N ASP A 71 -2.24 -20.14 0.75
CA ASP A 71 -2.77 -19.22 1.77
C ASP A 71 -2.88 -17.75 1.29
N GLY A 72 -2.55 -17.48 0.02
CA GLY A 72 -2.68 -16.16 -0.59
C GLY A 72 -1.48 -15.23 -0.37
N ARG A 73 -0.36 -15.72 0.18
CA ARG A 73 0.85 -14.89 0.31
C ARG A 73 1.59 -14.79 -1.03
N CYS A 74 1.75 -13.57 -1.50
CA CYS A 74 2.63 -13.25 -2.63
C CYS A 74 4.08 -13.07 -2.14
N ARG A 75 5.04 -13.62 -2.89
CA ARG A 75 6.48 -13.48 -2.66
C ARG A 75 7.16 -13.11 -3.98
N VAL A 76 7.97 -12.05 -3.93
CA VAL A 76 8.84 -11.57 -5.01
C VAL A 76 10.28 -11.79 -4.57
N ARG A 77 11.11 -12.38 -5.43
CA ARG A 77 12.53 -12.69 -5.17
C ARG A 77 13.41 -12.28 -6.34
#